data_AF-A0A1K1PDA8-F1
#
_entry.id   AF-A0A1K1PDA8-F1
#
_cell.length_a   1.000
_cell.length_b   1.000
_cell.length_c   1.000
_cell.angle_alpha   90.00
_cell.angle_beta   90.00
_cell.angle_gamma   90.00
#
_symmetry.space_group_name_H-M   'P 1'
#
loop_
_entity.id
_entity.type
_entity.pdbx_description
1 polymer ?
#
loop_
_entity_poly.entity_id
_entity_poly.type
_entity_poly.pdbx_seq_one_letter_code
_entity_poly.pdbx_strand_id
1 'polypeptide(L)'
;MIGFLRGQVAALKADYCLLDVNGVGYRVFVAGSTRNKLRLKEEAQLFTYMNVYQDGITLYGFASEEEYDIFQLLIGVSGIGPKVALGILSAITVESLCKAIQNKQATVLTKLPGIGKKSAERLILELKDKVAFAAADDVEEILTLDLEGPTGDDMMSEAQAALVALGYSQAEIAPVLKKATKCKTTEEVIKLALKQLNKF
;
A
#
# COMPACT_ATOMS: atom_id res chain seq x y z
N MET A 1 17.56 -4.19 -5.95
CA MET A 1 16.23 -4.79 -5.69
C MET A 1 15.37 -4.58 -6.93
N ILE A 2 14.60 -5.57 -7.37
CA ILE A 2 13.68 -5.44 -8.52
C ILE A 2 12.33 -5.00 -7.94
N GLY A 3 11.90 -3.77 -8.24
CA GLY A 3 10.68 -3.18 -7.68
C GLY A 3 9.42 -3.48 -8.49
N PHE A 4 9.55 -3.59 -9.80
CA PHE A 4 8.49 -4.04 -10.69
C PHE A 4 9.09 -4.69 -11.94
N LEU A 5 8.25 -5.43 -12.66
CA LEU A 5 8.54 -5.92 -14.00
C LEU A 5 7.38 -5.57 -14.92
N ARG A 6 7.70 -5.14 -16.14
CA ARG A 6 6.73 -4.88 -17.20
C ARG A 6 7.17 -5.59 -18.46
N GLY A 7 6.29 -6.39 -19.04
CA GLY A 7 6.62 -7.19 -20.22
C GLY A 7 5.47 -8.08 -20.66
N GLN A 8 5.72 -8.91 -21.67
CA GLN A 8 4.70 -9.81 -22.21
C GLN A 8 4.61 -11.10 -21.37
N VAL A 9 3.40 -11.56 -21.09
CA VAL A 9 3.19 -12.86 -20.42
C VAL A 9 3.49 -14.00 -21.39
N ALA A 10 4.68 -14.57 -21.30
CA ALA A 10 5.16 -15.66 -22.14
C ALA A 10 4.57 -17.02 -21.73
N ALA A 11 4.28 -17.23 -20.44
CA ALA A 11 3.63 -18.44 -19.94
C ALA A 11 2.82 -18.20 -18.65
N LEU A 12 1.74 -18.95 -18.48
CA LEU A 12 0.94 -18.99 -17.25
C LEU A 12 0.92 -20.40 -16.67
N LYS A 13 1.24 -20.53 -15.38
CA LYS A 13 1.07 -21.75 -14.57
C LYS A 13 0.12 -21.47 -13.42
N ALA A 14 -0.09 -22.46 -12.55
CA ALA A 14 -0.98 -22.31 -11.39
C ALA A 14 -0.45 -21.24 -10.41
N ASP A 15 0.84 -21.32 -10.07
CA ASP A 15 1.42 -20.52 -8.98
C ASP A 15 2.43 -19.46 -9.46
N TYR A 16 2.71 -19.41 -10.76
CA TYR A 16 3.66 -18.47 -11.35
C TYR A 16 3.34 -18.13 -12.80
N CYS A 17 3.90 -17.02 -13.26
CA CYS A 17 3.96 -16.64 -14.67
C CYS A 17 5.43 -16.50 -15.14
N LEU A 18 5.62 -16.55 -16.46
CA LEU A 18 6.87 -16.11 -17.10
C LEU A 18 6.58 -14.78 -17.80
N LEU A 19 7.30 -13.73 -17.39
CA LEU A 19 7.29 -12.42 -18.04
C LEU A 19 8.51 -12.31 -18.93
N ASP A 20 8.29 -12.08 -20.22
CA ASP A 20 9.33 -11.68 -21.16
C ASP A 20 9.51 -10.17 -21.08
N VAL A 21 10.64 -9.75 -20.52
CA VAL A 21 11.04 -8.35 -20.44
C VAL A 21 12.25 -8.17 -21.35
N ASN A 22 12.00 -7.67 -22.57
CA ASN A 22 13.02 -7.41 -23.59
C ASN A 22 13.93 -8.62 -23.89
N GLY A 23 13.36 -9.83 -23.97
CA GLY A 23 14.07 -11.08 -24.27
C GLY A 23 14.56 -11.83 -23.03
N VAL A 24 14.34 -11.30 -21.82
CA VAL A 24 14.69 -11.98 -20.56
C VAL A 24 13.42 -12.53 -19.90
N GLY A 25 13.37 -13.85 -19.74
CA GLY A 25 12.25 -14.54 -19.10
C GLY A 25 12.35 -14.58 -17.57
N TYR A 26 11.59 -13.73 -16.89
CA TYR A 26 11.49 -13.72 -15.44
C TYR A 26 10.38 -14.66 -14.96
N ARG A 27 10.74 -15.59 -14.07
CA ARG A 27 9.74 -16.40 -13.34
C ARG A 27 9.26 -15.63 -12.11
N VAL A 28 7.97 -15.31 -12.08
CA VAL A 28 7.36 -14.54 -10.99
C VAL A 28 6.22 -15.36 -10.38
N PHE A 29 6.35 -15.69 -9.10
CA PHE A 29 5.29 -16.35 -8.32
C PHE A 29 4.20 -15.34 -7.98
N VAL A 30 2.95 -15.68 -8.21
CA VAL A 30 1.82 -14.76 -8.07
C VAL A 30 0.68 -15.43 -7.29
N ALA A 31 -0.12 -14.63 -6.59
CA ALA A 31 -1.32 -15.14 -5.95
C ALA A 31 -2.34 -15.59 -7.00
N GLY A 32 -3.26 -16.47 -6.62
CA GLY A 32 -4.30 -16.95 -7.54
C GLY A 32 -5.18 -15.82 -8.10
N SER A 33 -5.45 -14.80 -7.28
CA SER A 33 -6.15 -13.57 -7.66
C SER A 33 -5.39 -12.81 -8.77
N THR A 34 -4.11 -12.54 -8.56
CA THR A 34 -3.20 -11.89 -9.52
C THR A 34 -3.09 -12.71 -10.81
N ARG A 35 -2.88 -14.03 -10.71
CA ARG A 35 -2.84 -14.94 -11.87
C ARG A 35 -4.08 -14.74 -12.74
N ASN A 36 -5.27 -14.74 -12.15
CA ASN A 36 -6.53 -14.68 -12.90
C ASN A 36 -6.71 -13.35 -13.67
N LYS A 37 -5.98 -12.29 -13.31
CA LYS A 37 -5.95 -11.02 -14.05
C LYS A 37 -5.04 -11.08 -15.29
N LEU A 38 -4.05 -11.98 -15.32
CA LEU A 38 -3.08 -12.09 -16.42
C LEU A 38 -3.64 -12.86 -17.62
N ARG A 39 -3.16 -12.53 -18.81
CA ARG A 39 -3.51 -13.18 -20.08
C ARG A 39 -2.25 -13.51 -20.87
N LEU A 40 -2.24 -14.68 -21.50
CA LEU A 40 -1.09 -15.15 -22.28
C LEU A 40 -0.89 -14.24 -23.51
N LYS A 41 0.36 -13.88 -23.80
CA LYS A 41 0.78 -12.98 -24.90
C LYS A 41 0.31 -11.53 -24.78
N GLU A 42 -0.29 -11.15 -23.66
CA GLU A 42 -0.59 -9.75 -23.36
C GLU A 42 0.51 -9.13 -22.50
N GLU A 43 0.61 -7.80 -22.55
CA GLU A 43 1.52 -7.05 -21.69
C GLU A 43 0.94 -6.97 -20.27
N ALA A 44 1.79 -7.15 -19.27
CA ALA A 44 1.44 -6.99 -17.89
C ALA A 44 2.55 -6.27 -17.13
N GLN A 45 2.14 -5.53 -16.10
CA GLN A 45 3.03 -4.97 -15.09
C GLN A 45 2.72 -5.63 -13.75
N LEU A 46 3.76 -6.06 -13.05
CA LEU A 46 3.66 -6.60 -11.69
C LEU A 46 4.63 -5.85 -10.79
N PHE A 47 4.15 -5.41 -9.63
CA PHE A 47 5.00 -5.02 -8.51
C PHE A 47 5.70 -6.26 -7.98
N THR A 48 6.98 -6.17 -7.63
CA THR A 48 7.77 -7.35 -7.28
C THR A 48 8.48 -7.25 -5.94
N TYR A 49 8.40 -8.33 -5.17
CA TYR A 49 9.27 -8.58 -4.04
C TYR A 49 10.34 -9.60 -4.43
N MET A 50 11.62 -9.20 -4.30
CA MET A 50 12.76 -10.06 -4.57
C MET A 50 13.26 -10.70 -3.27
N ASN A 51 13.00 -11.99 -3.11
CA ASN A 51 13.50 -12.78 -2.00
C ASN A 51 14.86 -13.41 -2.36
N VAL A 52 15.90 -13.08 -1.58
CA VAL A 52 17.27 -13.57 -1.79
C VAL A 52 17.66 -14.50 -0.64
N TYR A 53 18.11 -15.69 -0.98
CA TYR A 53 18.64 -16.69 -0.04
C TYR A 53 19.99 -17.19 -0.58
N GLN A 54 20.73 -17.99 0.20
CA GLN A 54 22.08 -18.44 -0.18
C GLN A 54 22.10 -19.15 -1.54
N ASP A 55 21.10 -20.00 -1.81
CA ASP A 55 21.06 -20.85 -2.99
C ASP A 55 20.18 -20.30 -4.12
N GLY A 56 19.76 -19.03 -4.07
CA GLY A 56 19.03 -18.43 -5.18
C GLY A 56 18.17 -17.22 -4.88
N ILE A 57 17.41 -16.84 -5.91
CA ILE A 57 16.57 -15.66 -5.94
C ILE A 57 15.17 -16.09 -6.40
N THR A 58 14.15 -15.65 -5.68
CA THR A 58 12.74 -15.84 -6.05
C THR A 58 12.06 -14.48 -6.17
N LEU A 59 11.27 -14.30 -7.23
CA LEU A 59 10.42 -13.12 -7.41
C LEU A 59 8.96 -13.48 -7.07
N TYR A 60 8.35 -12.65 -6.25
CA TYR A 60 6.92 -12.63 -5.97
C TYR A 60 6.30 -11.40 -6.62
N GLY A 61 5.16 -11.55 -7.27
CA GLY A 61 4.53 -10.51 -8.07
C GLY A 61 3.09 -10.22 -7.65
N PHE A 62 2.69 -8.96 -7.75
CA PHE A 62 1.39 -8.44 -7.31
C PHE A 62 0.81 -7.52 -8.39
N ALA A 63 -0.51 -7.56 -8.56
CA ALA A 63 -1.18 -6.77 -9.60
C ALA A 63 -1.43 -5.32 -9.17
N SER A 64 -1.47 -5.06 -7.85
CA SER A 64 -1.62 -3.72 -7.27
C SER A 64 -0.56 -3.48 -6.20
N GLU A 65 -0.34 -2.20 -5.90
CA GLU A 65 0.52 -1.75 -4.82
C GLU A 65 -0.04 -2.17 -3.45
N GLU A 66 -1.35 -2.08 -3.24
CA GLU A 66 -2.02 -2.61 -2.03
C GLU A 66 -1.69 -4.09 -1.76
N GLU A 67 -1.73 -4.94 -2.80
CA GLU A 67 -1.39 -6.36 -2.69
C GLU A 67 0.10 -6.52 -2.27
N TYR A 68 0.98 -5.68 -2.81
CA TYR A 68 2.41 -5.65 -2.50
C TYR A 68 2.68 -5.19 -1.06
N ASP A 69 2.06 -4.10 -0.61
CA ASP A 69 2.28 -3.52 0.71
C ASP A 69 1.79 -4.45 1.81
N ILE A 70 0.61 -5.04 1.63
CA ILE A 70 0.08 -6.05 2.55
C ILE A 70 0.99 -7.27 2.59
N PHE A 71 1.52 -7.70 1.45
CA PHE A 71 2.50 -8.78 1.43
C PHE A 71 3.74 -8.43 2.26
N GLN A 72 4.28 -7.21 2.12
CA GLN A 72 5.43 -6.75 2.90
C GLN A 72 5.13 -6.72 4.40
N LEU A 73 3.93 -6.26 4.80
CA LEU A 73 3.48 -6.28 6.19
C LEU A 73 3.40 -7.72 6.71
N LEU A 74 2.84 -8.64 5.92
CA LEU A 74 2.69 -10.05 6.29
C LEU A 74 4.04 -10.73 6.54
N ILE A 75 5.01 -10.58 5.64
CA ILE A 75 6.34 -11.20 5.80
C ILE A 75 7.17 -10.55 6.93
N GLY A 76 6.79 -9.33 7.36
CA GLY A 76 7.36 -8.68 8.54
C GLY A 76 6.95 -9.35 9.86
N VAL A 77 5.86 -10.12 9.86
CA VAL A 77 5.39 -10.85 11.04
C VAL A 77 6.24 -12.10 11.24
N SER A 78 6.85 -12.22 12.42
CA SER A 78 7.75 -13.34 12.69
C SER A 78 7.01 -14.69 12.67
N GLY A 79 7.50 -15.60 11.81
CA GLY A 79 6.89 -16.89 11.53
C GLY A 79 6.07 -16.93 10.23
N ILE A 80 5.91 -15.79 9.54
CA ILE A 80 5.25 -15.71 8.24
C ILE A 80 6.31 -15.46 7.16
N GLY A 81 6.53 -16.45 6.31
CA GLY A 81 7.45 -16.33 5.17
C GLY A 81 6.74 -15.95 3.87
N PRO A 82 7.49 -15.59 2.80
CA PRO A 82 6.94 -15.21 1.49
C PRO A 82 5.92 -16.20 0.90
N LYS A 83 6.17 -17.50 1.02
CA LYS A 83 5.25 -18.54 0.52
C LYS A 83 3.92 -18.55 1.27
N VAL A 84 3.95 -18.34 2.59
CA VAL A 84 2.74 -18.29 3.43
C VAL A 84 1.96 -17.01 3.13
N ALA A 85 2.65 -15.87 3.05
CA ALA A 85 2.03 -14.59 2.71
C ALA A 85 1.33 -14.62 1.34
N LEU A 86 1.96 -15.22 0.32
CA LEU A 86 1.33 -15.39 -0.99
C LEU A 86 0.08 -16.31 -0.93
N GLY A 87 0.15 -17.35 -0.10
CA GLY A 87 -0.99 -18.25 0.15
C GLY A 87 -2.17 -17.53 0.84
N ILE A 88 -1.88 -16.64 1.79
CA ILE A 88 -2.89 -15.78 2.42
C ILE A 88 -3.58 -14.91 1.37
N LEU A 89 -2.81 -14.16 0.57
CA LEU A 89 -3.36 -13.29 -0.47
C LEU A 89 -4.09 -14.03 -1.60
N SER A 90 -3.86 -15.35 -1.72
CA SER A 90 -4.64 -16.21 -2.62
C SER A 90 -5.97 -16.67 -2.02
N ALA A 91 -6.10 -16.68 -0.69
CA ALA A 91 -7.26 -17.22 0.03
C ALA A 91 -8.24 -16.15 0.52
N ILE A 92 -7.79 -14.91 0.69
CA ILE A 92 -8.59 -13.80 1.19
C ILE A 92 -8.22 -12.50 0.49
N THR A 93 -9.18 -11.61 0.28
CA THR A 93 -8.91 -10.27 -0.26
C THR A 93 -8.17 -9.42 0.76
N VAL A 94 -7.41 -8.42 0.28
CA VAL A 94 -6.73 -7.42 1.14
C VAL A 94 -7.71 -6.80 2.12
N GLU A 95 -8.85 -6.29 1.63
CA GLU A 95 -9.88 -5.67 2.46
C GLU A 95 -10.41 -6.61 3.56
N SER A 96 -10.72 -7.87 3.21
CA SER A 96 -11.24 -8.85 4.16
C SER A 96 -10.19 -9.24 5.20
N LEU A 97 -8.92 -9.32 4.81
CA LEU A 97 -7.80 -9.56 5.72
C LEU A 97 -7.66 -8.40 6.71
N CYS A 98 -7.63 -7.15 6.22
CA CYS A 98 -7.57 -5.95 7.06
C CYS A 98 -8.72 -5.92 8.07
N LYS A 99 -9.96 -6.16 7.62
CA LYS A 99 -11.15 -6.25 8.49
C LYS A 99 -11.02 -7.36 9.54
N ALA A 100 -10.54 -8.53 9.16
CA ALA A 100 -10.35 -9.64 10.11
C ALA A 100 -9.31 -9.31 11.18
N ILE A 101 -8.23 -8.61 10.82
CA ILE A 101 -7.19 -8.14 11.74
C ILE A 101 -7.75 -7.08 12.70
N GLN A 102 -8.39 -6.03 12.15
CA GLN A 102 -8.93 -4.92 12.94
C GLN A 102 -9.98 -5.39 13.96
N ASN A 103 -10.86 -6.30 13.54
CA ASN A 103 -11.91 -6.88 14.38
C ASN A 103 -11.42 -8.05 15.26
N LYS A 104 -10.10 -8.32 15.29
CA LYS A 104 -9.48 -9.40 16.08
C LYS A 104 -10.12 -10.77 15.84
N GLN A 105 -10.54 -11.05 14.60
CA GLN A 105 -11.22 -12.29 14.22
C GLN A 105 -10.23 -13.44 14.00
N ALA A 106 -9.59 -13.91 15.08
CA ALA A 106 -8.59 -14.97 15.02
C ALA A 106 -9.11 -16.25 14.34
N THR A 107 -10.39 -16.58 14.52
CA THR A 107 -11.05 -17.75 13.92
C THR A 107 -11.07 -17.72 12.39
N VAL A 108 -11.16 -16.53 11.78
CA VAL A 108 -11.07 -16.35 10.33
C VAL A 108 -9.63 -16.55 9.88
N LEU A 109 -8.68 -15.91 10.59
CA LEU A 109 -7.26 -15.98 10.25
C LEU A 109 -6.68 -17.40 10.37
N THR A 110 -7.13 -18.20 11.35
CA THR A 110 -6.69 -19.59 11.50
C THR A 110 -7.14 -20.54 10.38
N LYS A 111 -8.09 -20.12 9.52
CA LYS A 111 -8.50 -20.89 8.34
C LYS A 111 -7.56 -20.67 7.15
N LEU A 112 -6.68 -19.67 7.22
CA LEU A 112 -5.75 -19.35 6.15
C LEU A 112 -4.60 -20.37 6.10
N PRO A 113 -4.09 -20.68 4.89
CA PRO A 113 -3.06 -21.70 4.72
C PRO A 113 -1.78 -21.31 5.49
N GLY A 114 -1.28 -22.22 6.32
CA GLY A 114 -0.05 -22.01 7.10
C GLY A 114 -0.22 -21.11 8.34
N ILE A 115 -1.44 -20.68 8.68
CA ILE A 115 -1.70 -19.86 9.86
C ILE A 115 -2.33 -20.69 10.98
N GLY A 116 -1.54 -20.96 12.02
CA GLY A 116 -2.02 -21.55 13.27
C GLY A 116 -2.52 -20.50 14.26
N LYS A 117 -3.08 -20.95 15.40
CA LYS A 117 -3.63 -20.08 16.45
C LYS A 117 -2.63 -19.00 16.92
N LYS A 118 -1.40 -19.40 17.23
CA LYS A 118 -0.34 -18.47 17.67
C LYS A 118 0.00 -17.45 16.58
N SER A 119 0.12 -17.90 15.33
CA SER A 119 0.41 -17.00 14.20
C SER A 119 -0.73 -16.02 13.96
N ALA A 120 -1.99 -16.46 14.09
CA ALA A 120 -3.16 -15.58 13.96
C ALA A 120 -3.20 -14.50 15.05
N GLU A 121 -2.96 -14.88 16.32
CA GLU A 121 -2.88 -13.92 17.44
C GLU A 121 -1.75 -12.91 17.22
N ARG A 122 -0.60 -13.37 16.73
CA ARG A 122 0.55 -12.52 16.44
C ARG A 122 0.30 -11.56 15.27
N LEU A 123 -0.35 -12.04 14.22
CA LEU A 123 -0.75 -11.25 13.07
C LEU A 123 -1.68 -10.11 13.50
N ILE A 124 -2.66 -10.42 14.36
CA ILE A 124 -3.53 -9.39 14.96
C ILE A 124 -2.71 -8.39 15.77
N LEU A 125 -1.83 -8.86 16.66
CA LEU A 125 -1.05 -7.97 17.53
C LEU A 125 -0.13 -7.03 16.76
N GLU A 126 0.62 -7.55 15.78
CA GLU A 126 1.67 -6.80 15.08
C GLU A 126 1.14 -5.94 13.94
N LEU A 127 0.02 -6.31 13.33
CA LEU A 127 -0.51 -5.61 12.15
C LEU A 127 -1.71 -4.71 12.45
N LYS A 128 -2.45 -4.89 13.55
CA LYS A 128 -3.69 -4.15 13.81
C LYS A 128 -3.55 -2.63 13.67
N ASP A 129 -2.45 -2.05 14.12
CA ASP A 129 -2.24 -0.61 14.05
C ASP A 129 -1.63 -0.17 12.70
N LYS A 130 -1.05 -1.11 11.94
CA LYS A 130 -0.41 -0.85 10.62
C LYS A 130 -1.41 -0.90 9.46
N VAL A 131 -2.33 -1.88 9.47
CA VAL A 131 -3.39 -1.97 8.43
C VAL A 131 -4.48 -0.91 8.58
N ALA A 132 -4.53 -0.19 9.71
CA ALA A 132 -5.39 0.99 9.84
C ALA A 132 -4.91 2.17 8.98
N PHE A 133 -3.61 2.24 8.69
CA PHE A 133 -3.00 3.30 7.89
C PHE A 133 -3.17 3.03 6.39
N ALA A 134 -2.94 1.79 5.94
CA ALA A 134 -3.05 1.41 4.53
C ALA A 134 -4.47 1.57 3.96
N ALA A 135 -5.53 1.41 4.76
CA ALA A 135 -6.91 1.63 4.32
C ALA A 135 -7.34 3.12 4.30
N ALA A 136 -6.51 4.02 4.85
CA ALA A 136 -6.77 5.46 4.85
C ALA A 136 -6.15 6.16 3.63
N ASP A 137 -5.16 5.54 2.97
CA ASP A 137 -4.56 6.04 1.74
C ASP A 137 -5.43 5.74 0.50
N ASP A 138 -6.35 4.76 0.56
CA ASP A 138 -7.31 4.42 -0.52
C ASP A 138 -8.47 5.43 -0.69
N VAL A 139 -8.40 6.61 -0.08
CA VAL A 139 -9.42 7.68 -0.25
C VAL A 139 -8.96 8.78 -1.23
N GLU A 140 -7.81 8.65 -1.86
CA GLU A 140 -7.33 9.60 -2.88
C GLU A 140 -7.56 9.12 -4.32
N GLU A 141 -8.83 9.04 -4.74
CA GLU A 141 -9.29 9.29 -6.12
C GLU A 141 -10.84 9.20 -6.09
N ILE A 142 -11.66 10.23 -6.33
CA ILE A 142 -11.76 11.10 -7.50
C ILE A 142 -12.58 12.33 -7.07
N LEU A 143 -11.98 13.51 -7.09
CA LEU A 143 -12.69 14.75 -7.41
C LEU A 143 -11.85 15.49 -8.45
N THR A 144 -12.00 15.06 -9.69
CA THR A 144 -11.83 15.94 -10.84
C THR A 144 -12.82 17.09 -10.66
N LEU A 145 -12.33 18.27 -10.32
CA LEU A 145 -13.08 19.51 -10.49
C LEU A 145 -12.26 20.47 -11.33
N ASP A 146 -12.88 20.78 -12.46
CA ASP A 146 -12.57 21.84 -13.37
C ASP A 146 -12.30 23.16 -12.64
N LEU A 147 -11.47 23.94 -13.31
CA LEU A 147 -11.26 25.37 -13.15
C LEU A 147 -12.56 26.12 -12.76
N GLU A 148 -12.65 26.65 -11.53
CA GLU A 148 -13.34 27.92 -11.20
C GLU A 148 -13.25 28.29 -9.70
N GLY A 149 -12.55 29.39 -9.38
CA GLY A 149 -12.85 30.36 -8.30
C GLY A 149 -12.82 29.92 -6.81
N PRO A 150 -12.17 30.70 -5.91
CA PRO A 150 -11.93 30.27 -4.53
C PRO A 150 -13.16 30.45 -3.62
N THR A 151 -13.53 29.41 -2.89
CA THR A 151 -14.30 29.51 -1.63
C THR A 151 -13.34 29.35 -0.45
N GLY A 152 -13.48 30.21 0.56
CA GLY A 152 -12.46 30.41 1.61
C GLY A 152 -12.19 29.22 2.55
N ASP A 153 -12.97 28.16 2.47
CA ASP A 153 -12.78 26.94 3.28
C ASP A 153 -11.85 25.92 2.59
N ASP A 154 -11.80 25.89 1.25
CA ASP A 154 -10.94 24.96 0.49
C ASP A 154 -9.45 25.29 0.67
N MET A 155 -9.13 26.59 0.68
CA MET A 155 -7.77 27.11 0.84
C MET A 155 -7.11 26.64 2.15
N MET A 156 -7.88 26.59 3.24
CA MET A 156 -7.35 26.20 4.55
C MET A 156 -7.17 24.69 4.67
N SER A 157 -8.05 23.93 4.01
CA SER A 157 -7.96 22.48 3.92
C SER A 157 -6.75 22.04 3.09
N GLU A 158 -6.54 22.66 1.92
CA GLU A 158 -5.37 22.42 1.08
C GLU A 158 -4.06 22.75 1.80
N ALA A 159 -4.00 23.91 2.48
CA ALA A 159 -2.82 24.29 3.24
C ALA A 159 -2.55 23.33 4.41
N GLN A 160 -3.61 22.80 5.05
CA GLN A 160 -3.48 21.80 6.10
C GLN A 160 -2.89 20.49 5.56
N ALA A 161 -3.41 19.98 4.43
CA ALA A 161 -2.91 18.76 3.79
C ALA A 161 -1.43 18.91 3.41
N ALA A 162 -1.05 20.04 2.81
CA ALA A 162 0.34 20.33 2.45
C ALA A 162 1.27 20.36 3.68
N LEU A 163 0.84 20.95 4.80
CA LEU A 163 1.65 21.02 6.03
C LEU A 163 1.79 19.65 6.71
N VAL A 164 0.76 18.80 6.64
CA VAL A 164 0.84 17.40 7.10
C VAL A 164 1.81 16.60 6.25
N ALA A 165 1.77 16.77 4.92
CA ALA A 165 2.71 16.13 4.00
C ALA A 165 4.17 16.56 4.24
N LEU A 166 4.39 17.77 4.77
CA LEU A 166 5.71 18.27 5.19
C LEU A 166 6.15 17.76 6.57
N GLY A 167 5.33 16.94 7.25
CA GLY A 167 5.69 16.26 8.49
C GLY A 167 5.28 16.99 9.78
N TYR A 168 4.46 18.04 9.70
CA TYR A 168 3.92 18.72 10.87
C TYR A 168 2.65 18.03 11.39
N SER A 169 2.49 17.97 12.72
CA SER A 169 1.31 17.36 13.32
C SER A 169 0.10 18.29 13.26
N GLN A 170 -1.12 17.72 13.22
CA GLN A 170 -2.35 18.52 13.21
C GLN A 170 -2.46 19.46 14.43
N ALA A 171 -1.90 19.05 15.58
CA ALA A 171 -1.86 19.86 16.79
C ALA A 171 -1.00 21.13 16.66
N GLU A 172 0.03 21.08 15.83
CA GLU A 172 0.92 22.22 15.53
C GLU A 172 0.32 23.14 14.45
N ILE A 173 -0.41 22.57 13.50
CA ILE A 173 -0.98 23.28 12.35
C ILE A 173 -2.23 24.09 12.75
N ALA A 174 -3.13 23.52 13.56
CA ALA A 174 -4.40 24.14 13.94
C ALA A 174 -4.31 25.57 14.54
N PRO A 175 -3.38 25.89 15.46
CA PRO A 175 -3.25 27.25 16.01
C PRO A 175 -2.67 28.26 15.01
N VAL A 176 -1.93 27.78 14.01
CA VAL A 176 -1.26 28.61 13.00
C VAL A 176 -2.24 28.97 11.88
N LEU A 177 -3.04 28.01 11.41
CA LEU A 177 -4.10 28.25 10.43
C LEU A 177 -5.17 29.21 10.96
N LYS A 178 -5.54 29.14 12.25
CA LYS A 178 -6.48 30.13 12.85
C LYS A 178 -6.00 31.58 12.77
N LYS A 179 -4.69 31.82 12.67
CA LYS A 179 -4.10 33.17 12.53
C LYS A 179 -3.96 33.59 11.06
N ALA A 180 -4.09 32.66 10.11
CA ALA A 180 -3.94 32.90 8.68
C ALA A 180 -5.23 33.38 7.98
N THR A 181 -6.25 33.77 8.75
CA THR A 181 -7.58 34.24 8.28
C THR A 181 -7.57 35.50 7.40
N LYS A 182 -6.41 36.15 7.22
CA LYS A 182 -6.23 37.32 6.35
C LYS A 182 -5.55 37.01 5.00
N CYS A 183 -5.13 35.77 4.76
CA CYS A 183 -4.47 35.39 3.52
C CYS A 183 -5.50 35.19 2.40
N LYS A 184 -5.09 35.46 1.15
CA LYS A 184 -5.99 35.36 -0.01
C LYS A 184 -5.70 34.14 -0.90
N THR A 185 -4.60 33.45 -0.66
CA THR A 185 -4.16 32.29 -1.47
C THR A 185 -3.57 31.18 -0.60
N THR A 186 -3.70 29.93 -1.05
CA THR A 186 -3.17 28.73 -0.37
C THR A 186 -1.66 28.84 -0.13
N GLU A 187 -0.92 29.38 -1.10
CA GLU A 187 0.54 29.59 -0.98
C GLU A 187 0.92 30.58 0.12
N GLU A 188 0.14 31.64 0.33
CA GLU A 188 0.37 32.62 1.40
C GLU A 188 0.15 31.97 2.78
N VAL A 189 -0.87 31.13 2.90
CA VAL A 189 -1.14 30.37 4.13
C VAL A 189 0.01 29.42 4.46
N ILE A 190 0.49 28.67 3.47
CA ILE A 190 1.61 27.73 3.65
C ILE A 190 2.89 28.49 4.04
N LYS A 191 3.22 29.60 3.35
CA LYS A 191 4.41 30.42 3.68
C LYS A 191 4.33 31.00 5.10
N LEU A 192 3.18 31.51 5.51
CA LEU A 192 2.99 32.08 6.84
C LEU A 192 3.07 30.97 7.91
N ALA A 193 2.49 29.80 7.62
CA ALA A 193 2.51 28.68 8.53
C ALA A 193 3.91 28.13 8.74
N LEU A 194 4.65 27.91 7.66
CA LEU A 194 6.06 27.51 7.73
C LEU A 194 6.90 28.54 8.50
N LYS A 195 6.68 29.85 8.29
CA LYS A 195 7.40 30.88 9.04
C LYS A 195 7.14 30.83 10.56
N GLN A 196 5.93 30.49 10.99
CA GLN A 196 5.61 30.34 12.42
C GLN A 196 6.10 29.03 13.02
N LEU A 197 6.10 27.95 12.22
CA LEU A 197 6.51 26.61 12.67
C LEU A 197 8.04 26.46 12.70
N ASN A 198 8.79 27.15 11.82
CA ASN A 198 10.23 26.99 11.67
C ASN A 198 11.11 27.98 12.45
N LYS A 199 10.60 28.62 13.52
CA LYS A 199 11.30 29.54 14.44
C LYS A 199 12.63 30.12 13.89
N PHE A 200 12.51 31.06 12.95
CA PHE A 200 13.46 32.16 12.76
C PHE A 200 12.67 33.47 12.72
#